data_AF-A0A7R9VYG2-F1
#
_entry.id   AF-A0A7R9VYG2-F1
#
_cell.length_a   1.000
_cell.length_b   1.000
_cell.length_c   1.000
_cell.angle_alpha   90.00
_cell.angle_beta   90.00
_cell.angle_gamma   90.00
#
_symmetry.space_group_name_H-M   'P 1'
#
loop_
_entity.id
_entity.type
_entity.pdbx_description
1 polymer ?
#
loop_
_entity_poly.entity_id
_entity_poly.type
_entity_poly.pdbx_seq_one_letter_code
_entity_poly.pdbx_strand_id
1 'polypeptide(L)'
;EVESVSLNALKRQILGRDVQSREHHLGNGEANDDARLNVGAIENASIFSLKRELSCAICHEVLYQPVSLLCGHSFCKACLDWWLERCRAGPAERPLAGVGFPGGNCPTCRQELSHGGDKKVFLGINTALRSCVATLFSEELQARASAEERERHKATAGEGAGAHSR
;
A
#
# COMPACT_ATOMS: atom_id res chain seq x y z
N GLU A 1 29.63 -19.48 -1.76
CA GLU A 1 29.18 -19.32 -0.37
C GLU A 1 28.78 -17.86 -0.21
N VAL A 2 27.52 -17.58 0.14
CA VAL A 2 27.04 -16.18 0.27
C VAL A 2 27.28 -15.77 1.71
N GLU A 3 28.30 -14.95 1.95
CA GLU A 3 28.58 -14.39 3.28
C GLU A 3 27.37 -13.60 3.77
N SER A 4 26.77 -14.05 4.87
CA SER A 4 25.67 -13.36 5.54
C SER A 4 26.24 -12.10 6.22
N VAL A 5 26.06 -10.95 5.57
CA VAL A 5 26.46 -9.67 6.16
C VAL A 5 25.58 -9.39 7.38
N SER A 6 26.19 -9.33 8.57
CA SER A 6 25.48 -9.02 9.82
C SER A 6 24.81 -7.66 9.73
N LEU A 7 23.54 -7.58 10.14
CA LEU A 7 22.77 -6.32 10.21
C LEU A 7 23.51 -5.26 11.04
N ASN A 8 24.29 -5.66 12.03
CA ASN A 8 25.10 -4.75 12.84
C ASN A 8 26.29 -4.18 12.06
N ALA A 9 26.90 -4.95 11.16
CA ALA A 9 27.93 -4.46 10.25
C ALA A 9 27.35 -3.41 9.28
N LEU A 10 26.14 -3.66 8.77
CA LEU A 10 25.44 -2.72 7.88
C LEU A 10 25.05 -1.42 8.59
N LYS A 11 24.58 -1.50 9.85
CA LYS A 11 24.24 -0.33 10.68
C LYS A 11 25.44 0.58 10.91
N ARG A 12 26.61 0.01 11.22
CA ARG A 12 27.86 0.77 11.37
C ARG A 12 28.27 1.47 10.07
N GLN A 13 28.16 0.77 8.95
CA GLN A 13 28.55 1.29 7.64
C GLN A 13 27.67 2.47 7.19
N ILE A 14 26.37 2.43 7.48
CA ILE A 14 25.44 3.50 7.09
C ILE A 14 25.50 4.69 8.05
N LEU A 15 25.57 4.44 9.37
CA LEU A 15 25.42 5.49 10.38
C LEU A 15 26.76 6.07 10.87
N GLY A 16 27.88 5.49 10.47
CA GLY A 16 29.23 5.95 10.83
C GLY A 16 29.57 5.84 12.33
N ARG A 17 28.69 5.26 13.14
CA ARG A 17 28.87 5.00 14.57
C ARG A 17 28.05 3.77 14.99
N ASP A 18 28.50 3.09 16.05
CA ASP A 18 27.66 2.10 16.71
C ASP A 18 26.45 2.76 17.34
N VAL A 19 25.26 2.35 16.91
CA VAL A 19 24.04 2.58 17.66
C VAL A 19 23.79 1.31 18.46
N GLN A 20 24.16 1.33 19.75
CA GLN A 20 23.68 0.33 20.68
C GLN A 20 22.15 0.51 20.79
N SER A 21 21.39 -0.46 20.28
CA SER A 21 19.98 -0.59 20.68
C SER A 21 19.98 -0.68 22.20
N ARG A 22 19.23 0.21 22.86
CA ARG A 22 19.15 0.30 24.31
C ARG A 22 18.45 -0.95 24.86
N GLU A 23 19.19 -2.04 25.03
CA GLU A 23 18.75 -3.17 25.83
C GLU A 23 18.74 -2.70 27.28
N HIS A 24 17.55 -2.58 27.86
CA HIS A 24 17.36 -2.22 29.26
C HIS A 24 18.07 -3.26 30.15
N HIS A 25 19.27 -2.93 30.62
CA HIS A 25 19.88 -3.59 31.78
C HIS A 25 19.27 -3.01 33.05
N LEU A 26 18.44 -3.79 33.72
CA LEU A 26 18.18 -3.66 35.15
C LEU A 26 18.62 -4.95 35.83
N GLY A 27 19.30 -4.76 36.96
CA GLY A 27 20.24 -5.70 37.56
C GLY A 27 19.65 -6.97 38.19
N ASN A 28 20.59 -7.87 38.47
CA ASN A 28 20.55 -9.06 39.33
C ASN A 28 19.28 -9.26 40.17
N GLY A 29 18.53 -10.31 39.82
CA GLY A 29 17.66 -11.05 40.70
C GLY A 29 17.55 -12.47 40.15
N GLU A 30 18.10 -13.45 40.86
CA GLU A 30 18.00 -14.86 40.52
C GLU A 30 16.55 -15.34 40.72
N ALA A 31 15.86 -15.67 39.62
CA ALA A 31 14.71 -16.56 39.62
C ALA A 31 14.45 -17.10 38.19
N ASN A 32 14.32 -18.43 38.09
CA ASN A 32 13.89 -19.17 36.90
C ASN A 32 12.67 -18.57 36.21
N ASP A 33 12.69 -18.43 34.89
CA ASP A 33 11.78 -19.17 33.99
C ASP A 33 12.10 -18.90 32.51
N ASP A 34 11.83 -19.90 31.69
CA ASP A 34 12.18 -20.11 30.27
C ASP A 34 11.43 -19.15 29.30
N ALA A 35 11.41 -17.85 29.58
CA ALA A 35 10.75 -16.84 28.73
C ALA A 35 11.75 -16.19 27.76
N ARG A 36 12.40 -17.00 26.92
CA ARG A 36 12.91 -16.48 25.64
C ARG A 36 11.70 -16.02 24.83
N LEU A 37 11.38 -14.73 24.86
CA LEU A 37 10.39 -14.14 23.97
C LEU A 37 10.79 -14.47 22.54
N ASN A 38 10.07 -15.40 21.92
CA ASN A 38 10.32 -15.84 20.57
C ASN A 38 10.02 -14.68 19.62
N VAL A 39 11.07 -13.93 19.23
CA VAL A 39 10.99 -12.78 18.32
C VAL A 39 10.29 -13.17 17.01
N GLY A 40 10.45 -14.42 16.55
CA GLY A 40 9.77 -14.93 15.35
C GLY A 40 8.26 -15.19 15.51
N ALA A 41 7.77 -15.37 16.74
CA ALA A 41 6.32 -15.48 17.00
C ALA A 41 5.65 -14.10 17.07
N ILE A 42 6.38 -13.07 17.52
CA ILE A 42 5.91 -11.67 17.50
C ILE A 42 5.91 -11.15 16.06
N GLU A 43 6.88 -11.54 15.23
CA GLU A 43 6.97 -11.16 13.81
C GLU A 43 5.71 -11.57 13.03
N ASN A 44 5.27 -12.82 13.09
CA ASN A 44 4.13 -13.30 12.29
C ASN A 44 2.77 -12.73 12.73
N ALA A 45 2.55 -12.59 14.04
CA ALA A 45 1.33 -12.00 14.58
C ALA A 45 1.21 -10.50 14.24
N SER A 46 2.35 -9.79 14.23
CA SER A 46 2.40 -8.36 13.84
C SER A 46 2.19 -8.14 12.35
N ILE A 47 2.71 -9.02 11.48
CA ILE A 47 2.55 -8.91 10.02
C ILE A 47 1.09 -9.13 9.61
N PHE A 48 0.39 -10.09 10.22
CA PHE A 48 -1.04 -10.29 9.95
C PHE A 48 -1.87 -9.06 10.36
N SER A 49 -1.50 -8.39 11.45
CA SER A 49 -2.15 -7.14 11.88
C SER A 49 -1.96 -6.02 10.84
N LEU A 50 -0.77 -5.95 10.21
CA LEU A 50 -0.47 -4.97 9.15
C LEU A 50 -1.20 -5.25 7.83
N LYS A 51 -1.65 -6.48 7.58
CA LYS A 51 -2.36 -6.83 6.33
C LYS A 51 -3.58 -5.96 6.11
N ARG A 52 -4.35 -5.66 7.17
CA ARG A 52 -5.52 -4.78 7.08
C ARG A 52 -5.13 -3.35 6.69
N GLU A 53 -4.11 -2.80 7.34
CA GLU A 53 -3.63 -1.43 7.11
C GLU A 53 -2.96 -1.26 5.74
N LEU A 54 -2.43 -2.35 5.18
CA LEU A 54 -1.83 -2.41 3.85
C LEU A 54 -2.77 -2.97 2.77
N SER A 55 -4.07 -3.05 3.07
CA SER A 55 -5.12 -3.42 2.10
C SER A 55 -5.89 -2.20 1.61
N CYS A 56 -6.27 -2.24 0.34
CA CYS A 56 -7.09 -1.19 -0.27
C CYS A 56 -8.52 -1.26 0.23
N ALA A 57 -9.07 -0.19 0.79
CA ALA A 57 -10.46 -0.17 1.28
C ALA A 57 -11.53 -0.23 0.16
N ILE A 58 -11.14 -0.13 -1.11
CA ILE A 58 -12.07 -0.24 -2.26
C ILE A 58 -12.13 -1.67 -2.80
N CYS A 59 -10.98 -2.30 -3.03
CA CYS A 59 -10.92 -3.65 -3.62
C CYS A 59 -10.61 -4.75 -2.61
N HIS A 60 -10.37 -4.40 -1.34
CA HIS A 60 -10.07 -5.31 -0.21
C HIS A 60 -8.81 -6.18 -0.33
N GLU A 61 -8.06 -6.04 -1.42
CA GLU A 61 -6.77 -6.68 -1.66
C GLU A 61 -5.58 -5.82 -1.21
N VAL A 62 -4.40 -6.43 -1.03
CA VAL A 62 -3.14 -5.72 -0.70
C VAL A 62 -2.86 -4.59 -1.67
N LEU A 63 -2.40 -3.44 -1.18
CA LEU A 63 -2.23 -2.23 -1.99
C LEU A 63 -1.30 -2.46 -3.20
N TYR A 64 -1.79 -2.15 -4.39
CA TYR A 64 -1.03 -2.19 -5.64
C TYR A 64 -0.94 -0.80 -6.25
N GLN A 65 0.29 -0.34 -6.50
CA GLN A 65 0.59 1.06 -6.82
C GLN A 65 -0.13 2.04 -5.86
N PRO A 66 0.18 1.97 -4.54
CA PRO A 66 -0.54 2.73 -3.52
C PRO A 66 -0.44 4.23 -3.75
N VAL A 67 -1.54 4.93 -3.48
CA VAL A 67 -1.65 6.38 -3.50
C VAL A 67 -2.24 6.81 -2.16
N SER A 68 -1.60 7.79 -1.51
CA SER A 68 -2.02 8.30 -0.21
C SER A 68 -2.65 9.68 -0.36
N LEU A 69 -3.81 9.86 0.27
CA LEU A 69 -4.48 11.14 0.39
C LEU A 69 -3.93 11.95 1.56
N LEU A 70 -4.15 13.26 1.57
CA LEU A 70 -3.75 14.15 2.68
C LEU A 70 -4.42 13.79 4.02
N CYS A 71 -5.58 13.13 3.96
CA CYS A 71 -6.25 12.58 5.14
C CYS A 71 -5.58 11.31 5.71
N GLY A 72 -4.48 10.83 5.11
CA GLY A 72 -3.73 9.66 5.55
C GLY A 72 -4.19 8.31 4.97
N HIS A 73 -5.39 8.24 4.39
CA HIS A 73 -5.90 6.99 3.80
C HIS A 73 -5.22 6.68 2.45
N SER A 74 -4.95 5.40 2.21
CA SER A 74 -4.25 4.93 1.02
C SER A 74 -5.06 3.90 0.23
N PHE A 75 -4.94 3.94 -1.09
CA PHE A 75 -5.72 3.12 -2.03
C PHE A 75 -4.85 2.68 -3.20
N CYS A 76 -5.27 1.65 -3.94
CA CYS A 76 -4.65 1.38 -5.25
C CYS A 76 -4.95 2.55 -6.20
N LYS A 77 -3.95 2.96 -7.00
CA LYS A 77 -4.10 4.05 -7.97
C LYS A 77 -5.34 3.87 -8.85
N ALA A 78 -5.49 2.70 -9.48
CA ALA A 78 -6.62 2.40 -10.37
C ALA A 78 -7.98 2.47 -9.65
N CYS A 79 -8.05 2.02 -8.39
CA CYS A 79 -9.28 2.06 -7.61
C CYS A 79 -9.69 3.50 -7.28
N LEU A 80 -8.73 4.33 -6.87
CA LEU A 80 -9.00 5.73 -6.55
C LEU A 80 -9.34 6.53 -7.81
N ASP A 81 -8.65 6.31 -8.93
CA ASP A 81 -8.96 6.95 -10.21
C ASP A 81 -10.40 6.63 -10.64
N TRP A 82 -10.82 5.36 -10.56
CA TRP A 82 -12.21 4.95 -10.84
C TRP A 82 -13.23 5.63 -9.92
N TRP A 83 -12.93 5.73 -8.63
CA TRP A 83 -13.80 6.40 -7.66
C TRP A 83 -13.99 7.87 -7.99
N LEU A 84 -12.88 8.59 -8.24
CA LEU A 84 -12.91 10.02 -8.54
C LEU A 84 -13.60 10.33 -9.86
N GLU A 85 -13.43 9.48 -10.87
CA GLU A 85 -14.15 9.61 -12.13
C GLU A 85 -15.67 9.45 -11.93
N ARG A 86 -16.08 8.49 -11.11
CA ARG A 86 -17.49 8.26 -10.80
C ARG A 86 -18.10 9.36 -9.94
N CYS A 87 -17.31 10.02 -9.10
CA CYS A 87 -17.73 11.23 -8.39
C CYS A 87 -17.94 12.42 -9.33
N ARG A 88 -17.17 12.51 -10.43
CA ARG A 88 -17.32 13.57 -11.44
C ARG A 88 -18.49 13.34 -12.40
N ALA A 89 -18.81 12.08 -12.69
CA ALA A 89 -19.82 11.70 -13.68
C ALA A 89 -21.27 11.55 -13.13
N GLY A 90 -21.53 11.91 -11.86
CA GLY A 90 -22.87 11.74 -11.25
C GLY A 90 -23.89 12.79 -11.73
N PRO A 91 -25.17 12.42 -11.96
CA PRO A 91 -26.24 13.39 -12.19
C PRO A 91 -26.42 14.26 -10.93
N ALA A 92 -26.73 15.54 -11.13
CA ALA A 92 -26.92 16.56 -10.09
C ALA A 92 -28.03 16.26 -9.06
N GLU A 93 -28.65 15.08 -9.10
CA GLU A 93 -29.90 14.73 -8.44
C GLU A 93 -29.72 13.76 -7.26
N ARG A 94 -28.50 13.31 -6.96
CA ARG A 94 -28.26 12.52 -5.74
C ARG A 94 -28.18 13.47 -4.54
N PRO A 95 -29.02 13.29 -3.48
CA PRO A 95 -29.06 14.22 -2.34
C PRO A 95 -27.76 14.33 -1.53
N LEU A 96 -26.83 13.38 -1.70
CA LEU A 96 -25.47 13.40 -1.11
C LEU A 96 -24.40 13.90 -2.09
N ALA A 97 -24.76 14.19 -3.34
CA ALA A 97 -23.90 14.71 -4.41
C ALA A 97 -24.11 16.23 -4.62
N GLY A 98 -24.80 16.91 -3.71
CA GLY A 98 -25.05 18.36 -3.76
C GLY A 98 -23.86 19.24 -3.34
N VAL A 99 -22.73 18.64 -2.98
CA VAL A 99 -21.45 19.33 -2.77
C VAL A 99 -20.43 18.72 -3.73
N GLY A 100 -20.59 19.00 -5.02
CA GLY A 100 -19.68 18.53 -6.05
C GLY A 100 -18.30 19.18 -5.85
N PHE A 101 -17.44 18.56 -5.04
CA PHE A 101 -16.07 19.01 -4.89
C PHE A 101 -15.30 18.70 -6.17
N PRO A 102 -14.65 19.69 -6.80
CA PRO A 102 -13.91 19.49 -8.06
C PRO A 102 -12.79 18.43 -7.92
N GLY A 103 -12.36 18.14 -6.68
CA GLY A 103 -11.39 17.09 -6.35
C GLY A 103 -11.96 15.73 -5.95
N GLY A 104 -13.27 15.59 -5.71
CA GLY A 104 -13.85 14.39 -5.08
C GLY A 104 -13.54 14.27 -3.58
N ASN A 105 -13.89 13.12 -2.98
CA ASN A 105 -13.71 12.85 -1.54
C ASN A 105 -12.97 11.52 -1.28
N CYS A 106 -12.40 11.41 -0.08
CA CYS A 106 -11.82 10.16 0.41
C CYS A 106 -12.91 9.08 0.56
N PRO A 107 -12.74 7.87 -0.01
CA PRO A 107 -13.67 6.75 0.17
C PRO A 107 -13.87 6.31 1.63
N THR A 108 -12.85 6.50 2.49
CA THR A 108 -12.88 6.03 3.87
C THR A 108 -13.47 7.06 4.84
N CYS A 109 -12.96 8.28 4.85
CA CYS A 109 -13.38 9.32 5.81
C CYS A 109 -14.19 10.46 5.22
N ARG A 110 -14.46 10.44 3.90
CA ARG A 110 -15.19 11.49 3.15
C ARG A 110 -14.56 12.87 3.17
N GLN A 111 -13.33 13.02 3.71
CA GLN A 111 -12.60 14.28 3.62
C GLN A 111 -12.38 14.68 2.17
N GLU A 112 -12.60 15.96 1.88
CA GLU A 112 -12.44 16.56 0.56
C GLU A 112 -10.98 16.56 0.11
N LEU A 113 -10.75 16.30 -1.18
CA LEU A 113 -9.40 16.26 -1.74
C LEU A 113 -8.88 17.63 -2.19
N SER A 114 -9.76 18.62 -2.37
CA SER A 114 -9.44 19.95 -2.88
C SER A 114 -9.66 21.01 -1.81
N HIS A 115 -8.58 21.62 -1.29
CA HIS A 115 -8.64 22.72 -0.32
C HIS A 115 -8.55 24.12 -0.95
N GLY A 116 -8.82 24.24 -2.25
CA GLY A 116 -8.84 25.52 -2.97
C GLY A 116 -8.28 25.44 -4.38
N GLY A 117 -9.16 25.57 -5.37
CA GLY A 117 -8.83 25.77 -6.78
C GLY A 117 -9.10 24.57 -7.68
N ASP A 118 -9.62 24.85 -8.88
CA ASP A 118 -10.13 23.93 -9.91
C ASP A 118 -9.06 23.02 -10.57
N LYS A 119 -7.90 22.85 -9.94
CA LYS A 119 -6.77 22.10 -10.49
C LYS A 119 -6.93 20.63 -10.15
N LYS A 120 -6.88 19.78 -11.19
CA LYS A 120 -6.81 18.31 -11.07
C LYS A 120 -5.74 17.93 -10.05
N VAL A 121 -6.15 17.30 -8.94
CA VAL A 121 -5.23 16.81 -7.92
C VAL A 121 -4.35 15.72 -8.56
N PHE A 122 -3.05 15.95 -8.63
CA PHE A 122 -2.09 14.92 -9.03
C PHE A 122 -1.69 14.13 -7.79
N LEU A 123 -2.09 12.86 -7.74
CA LEU A 123 -1.77 11.97 -6.65
C LEU A 123 -0.69 10.99 -7.09
N GLY A 124 0.52 11.22 -6.58
CA GLY A 124 1.67 10.36 -6.85
C GLY A 124 1.57 9.01 -6.14
N ILE A 125 2.30 8.03 -6.67
CA ILE A 125 2.43 6.72 -6.02
C ILE A 125 3.30 6.89 -4.77
N ASN A 126 2.82 6.39 -3.63
CA ASN A 126 3.58 6.29 -2.40
C ASN A 126 4.60 5.15 -2.50
N THR A 127 5.86 5.51 -2.76
CA THR A 127 6.96 4.54 -2.94
C THR A 127 7.29 3.80 -1.66
N ALA A 128 7.14 4.43 -0.49
CA ALA A 128 7.38 3.77 0.80
C ALA A 128 6.37 2.66 1.04
N LEU A 129 5.07 2.93 0.85
CA LEU A 129 4.04 1.89 0.96
C LEU A 129 4.23 0.79 -0.10
N ARG A 130 4.64 1.14 -1.32
CA ARG A 130 4.99 0.14 -2.34
C ARG A 130 6.09 -0.80 -1.84
N SER A 131 7.17 -0.25 -1.27
CA SER A 131 8.26 -1.05 -0.70
C SER A 131 7.78 -1.91 0.47
N CYS A 132 6.98 -1.36 1.39
CA CYS A 132 6.44 -2.12 2.52
C CYS A 132 5.60 -3.31 2.06
N VAL A 133 4.69 -3.11 1.10
CA VAL A 133 3.85 -4.21 0.59
C VAL A 133 4.70 -5.24 -0.15
N ALA A 134 5.68 -4.81 -0.95
CA ALA A 134 6.58 -5.73 -1.65
C ALA A 134 7.43 -6.57 -0.69
N THR A 135 7.82 -6.03 0.46
CA THR A 135 8.59 -6.76 1.48
C THR A 135 7.71 -7.68 2.32
N LEU A 136 6.50 -7.26 2.69
CA LEU A 136 5.66 -7.99 3.66
C LEU A 136 4.64 -8.94 3.01
N PHE A 137 4.24 -8.68 1.77
CA PHE A 137 3.17 -9.39 1.04
C PHE A 137 3.56 -9.61 -0.44
N SER A 138 4.77 -10.12 -0.66
CA SER A 138 5.35 -10.27 -2.01
C SER A 138 4.53 -11.18 -2.92
N GLU A 139 4.02 -12.29 -2.40
CA GLU A 139 3.25 -13.27 -3.17
C GLU A 139 1.91 -12.69 -3.62
N GLU A 140 1.16 -12.05 -2.71
CA GLU A 140 -0.10 -11.40 -3.06
C GLU A 140 0.11 -10.25 -4.05
N LEU A 141 1.20 -9.47 -3.88
CA LEU A 141 1.52 -8.39 -4.81
C LEU A 141 1.87 -8.92 -6.21
N GLN A 142 2.63 -10.01 -6.30
CA GLN A 142 2.94 -10.67 -7.57
C GLN A 142 1.68 -11.23 -8.24
N ALA A 143 0.80 -11.89 -7.48
CA ALA A 143 -0.47 -12.40 -7.99
C ALA A 143 -1.33 -11.28 -8.60
N ARG A 144 -1.37 -10.11 -7.95
CA ARG A 144 -2.03 -8.92 -8.49
C ARG A 144 -1.38 -8.42 -9.78
N ALA A 145 -0.06 -8.32 -9.83
CA ALA A 145 0.67 -7.89 -11.03
C ALA A 145 0.39 -8.83 -12.22
N SER A 146 0.46 -10.14 -12.01
CA SER A 146 0.15 -11.13 -13.05
C SER A 146 -1.33 -11.13 -13.46
N ALA A 147 -2.26 -10.83 -12.56
CA ALA A 147 -3.67 -10.65 -12.93
C ALA A 147 -3.85 -9.44 -13.85
N GLU A 148 -3.23 -8.30 -13.55
CA GLU A 148 -3.33 -7.11 -14.40
C GLU A 148 -2.71 -7.35 -15.79
N GLU A 149 -1.56 -8.02 -15.86
CA GLU A 149 -0.91 -8.34 -17.14
C GLU A 149 -1.76 -9.27 -18.00
N ARG A 150 -2.38 -10.29 -17.39
CA ARG A 150 -3.33 -11.17 -18.09
C ARG A 150 -4.52 -10.39 -18.66
N GLU A 151 -5.06 -9.43 -17.92
CA GLU A 151 -6.16 -8.59 -18.41
C GLU A 151 -5.71 -7.66 -19.56
N ARG A 152 -4.49 -7.11 -19.48
CA ARG A 152 -3.91 -6.32 -20.58
C ARG A 152 -3.74 -7.14 -21.85
N HIS A 153 -3.24 -8.38 -21.74
CA HIS A 153 -3.06 -9.28 -22.89
C HIS A 153 -4.40 -9.64 -23.54
N LYS A 154 -5.46 -9.86 -22.75
CA LYS A 154 -6.81 -10.10 -23.28
C LYS A 154 -7.34 -8.91 -24.07
N ALA A 155 -7.10 -7.68 -23.59
CA ALA A 155 -7.56 -6.47 -24.25
C ALA A 155 -6.92 -6.26 -25.64
N THR A 156 -5.65 -6.63 -25.81
CA THR A 156 -4.91 -6.45 -27.09
C THR A 156 -5.08 -7.62 -28.06
N ALA A 157 -5.45 -8.81 -27.58
CA ALA A 157 -5.56 -10.00 -28.42
C ALA A 157 -6.70 -9.94 -29.47
N GLY A 158 -7.64 -8.99 -29.34
CA GLY A 158 -8.76 -8.82 -30.26
C GLY A 158 -8.46 -8.04 -31.56
N GLU A 159 -7.28 -7.43 -31.70
CA GLU A 159 -6.98 -6.50 -32.80
C GLU A 159 -6.50 -7.19 -34.10
N GLY A 160 -6.33 -8.52 -34.11
CA GLY A 160 -5.65 -9.26 -35.19
C GLY A 160 -6.50 -10.14 -36.12
N ALA A 161 -7.82 -10.25 -35.93
CA ALA A 161 -8.62 -11.25 -36.66
C ALA A 161 -9.93 -10.66 -37.24
N GLY A 162 -9.78 -9.79 -38.24
CA GLY A 162 -10.89 -9.19 -38.97
C GLY A 162 -10.65 -9.10 -40.47
N ALA A 163 -9.98 -10.08 -41.08
CA ALA A 163 -9.92 -10.18 -42.54
C ALA A 163 -11.23 -10.80 -43.05
N HIS A 164 -12.25 -9.95 -43.22
CA HIS A 164 -13.41 -10.32 -44.03
C HIS A 164 -12.99 -10.39 -45.50
N SER A 165 -12.76 -11.61 -46.01
CA SER A 165 -12.64 -11.85 -47.45
C SER A 165 -14.00 -11.56 -48.09
N ARG A 166 -14.01 -10.59 -49.00
CA ARG A 166 -15.18 -10.16 -49.78
C ARG A 166 -15.41 -11.06 -50.98
#